data_AF-A0A973AAM2-F1
#
_entry.id   AF-A0A973AAM2-F1
#
_cell.length_a   1.000
_cell.length_b   1.000
_cell.length_c   1.000
_cell.angle_alpha   90.00
_cell.angle_beta   90.00
_cell.angle_gamma   90.00
#
_symmetry.space_group_name_H-M   'P 1'
#
loop_
_entity.id
_entity.type
_entity.pdbx_description
1 polymer ?
#
loop_
_entity_poly.entity_id
_entity_poly.type
_entity_poly.pdbx_seq_one_letter_code
_entity_poly.pdbx_strand_id
1 'polypeptide(L)' 'MTLKVIGAGFGRTGTLSLKLALEQLGLTQCHHMMELFASEAQRQFWHDAAFGKKMDWDTVFE' A
#
# COMPACT_ATOMS: atom_id res chain seq x y z
N MET A 1 10.22 4.18 -7.36
CA MET A 1 10.23 3.10 -8.40
C MET A 1 8.85 3.00 -9.06
N THR A 2 8.69 2.52 -10.30
CA THR A 2 7.35 2.44 -10.91
C THR A 2 6.53 1.27 -10.35
N LEU A 3 5.25 1.53 -10.06
CA LEU A 3 4.28 0.51 -9.64
C LEU A 3 4.13 -0.59 -10.70
N LYS A 4 4.29 -1.85 -10.30
CA LYS A 4 4.21 -3.01 -11.21
C LYS A 4 2.88 -3.77 -11.12
N VAL A 5 2.22 -3.74 -9.97
CA VAL A 5 1.01 -4.53 -9.68
C VAL A 5 0.03 -3.69 -8.85
N ILE A 6 -1.26 -3.76 -9.19
CA ILE A 6 -2.36 -3.19 -8.40
C ILE A 6 -3.25 -4.33 -7.93
N GLY A 7 -3.32 -4.54 -6.61
CA GLY A 7 -4.24 -5.50 -5.99
C GLY A 7 -5.60 -4.87 -5.71
N ALA A 8 -6.57 -5.03 -6.62
CA ALA A 8 -7.92 -4.47 -6.49
C ALA A 8 -8.88 -5.32 -5.60
N GLY A 9 -8.35 -6.32 -4.88
CA GLY A 9 -9.14 -7.19 -4.01
C GLY A 9 -9.53 -6.52 -2.70
N PHE A 10 -10.72 -6.83 -2.18
CA PHE A 10 -11.17 -6.33 -0.88
C PHE A 10 -10.44 -6.99 0.29
N GLY A 11 -10.58 -6.39 1.48
CA GLY A 11 -10.11 -7.00 2.71
C GLY A 11 -10.65 -8.42 2.88
N ARG A 12 -9.82 -9.31 3.43
CA ARG A 12 -10.13 -10.74 3.70
C ARG A 12 -10.26 -11.64 2.46
N THR A 13 -9.91 -11.17 1.26
CA THR A 13 -9.86 -12.01 0.04
C THR A 13 -8.44 -12.53 -0.27
N GLY A 14 -7.66 -12.87 0.75
CA GLY A 14 -6.29 -13.38 0.57
C GLY A 14 -5.22 -12.30 0.29
N THR A 15 -5.49 -11.03 0.59
CA THR A 15 -4.57 -9.89 0.31
C THR A 15 -3.20 -10.03 0.97
N LEU A 16 -3.14 -10.54 2.21
CA LEU A 16 -1.89 -10.75 2.92
C LEU A 16 -1.05 -11.88 2.29
N SER A 17 -1.69 -12.97 1.87
CA SER A 17 -1.00 -14.05 1.17
C SER A 17 -0.47 -13.59 -0.19
N LEU A 18 -1.26 -12.79 -0.93
CA LEU A 18 -0.82 -12.19 -2.18
C LEU A 18 0.40 -11.28 -1.98
N LYS A 19 0.38 -10.42 -0.95
CA LYS A 19 1.50 -9.55 -0.58
C LYS A 19 2.78 -10.37 -0.38
N LEU A 20 2.73 -11.40 0.45
CA LEU A 20 3.89 -12.27 0.74
C LEU A 20 4.41 -12.97 -0.51
N ALA A 21 3.52 -13.46 -1.39
CA ALA A 21 3.91 -14.08 -2.65
C ALA A 21 4.63 -13.09 -3.58
N LEU A 22 4.16 -11.86 -3.68
CA LEU A 22 4.81 -10.81 -4.47
C LEU A 22 6.20 -10.47 -3.93
N GLU A 23 6.34 -10.35 -2.61
CA GLU A 23 7.64 -10.12 -1.97
C GLU A 23 8.63 -11.28 -2.25
N GLN A 24 8.17 -12.53 -2.17
CA GLN A 24 8.98 -13.72 -2.51
C GLN A 24 9.42 -13.73 -3.98
N LEU A 25 8.62 -13.17 -4.89
CA LEU A 25 8.95 -13.03 -6.31
C LEU A 25 9.87 -11.82 -6.60
N GLY A 26 10.35 -11.12 -5.58
CA GLY A 26 11.26 -9.98 -5.70
C GLY A 26 10.59 -8.61 -5.83
N LEU A 27 9.26 -8.53 -5.65
CA LEU A 27 8.52 -7.27 -5.53
C LEU A 27 8.44 -6.87 -4.06
N THR A 28 9.59 -6.53 -3.48
CA THR A 28 9.76 -6.39 -2.01
C THR A 28 9.13 -5.13 -1.41
N GLN A 29 8.79 -4.12 -2.21
CA GLN A 29 8.02 -2.94 -1.78
C GLN A 29 6.53 -3.16 -2.10
N CYS A 30 5.86 -3.97 -1.27
CA CYS A 30 4.44 -4.27 -1.42
C CYS A 30 3.61 -3.64 -0.29
N HIS A 31 2.84 -2.59 -0.60
CA HIS A 31 1.99 -1.93 0.39
C HIS A 31 0.78 -2.81 0.78
N HIS A 32 0.45 -2.85 2.06
CA HIS A 32 -0.72 -3.55 2.59
C HIS A 32 -1.23 -2.85 3.87
N MET A 33 -2.40 -3.25 4.37
CA MET A 33 -3.01 -2.67 5.58
C MET A 33 -2.20 -2.96 6.86
N MET A 34 -1.31 -3.96 6.86
CA MET A 34 -0.59 -4.35 8.08
C MET A 34 0.43 -3.28 8.50
N GLU A 35 0.96 -2.58 7.52
CA GLU A 35 1.97 -1.54 7.59
C GLU A 35 1.40 -0.27 8.23
N LEU A 36 0.09 -0.05 8.05
CA LEU A 36 -0.64 1.05 8.68
C LEU A 36 -0.74 0.91 10.19
N PHE A 37 -0.63 -0.30 10.77
CA PHE A 37 -0.63 -0.45 12.22
C PHE A 37 0.66 0.10 12.86
N ALA A 38 1.77 0.03 12.14
CA ALA A 38 3.08 0.44 12.65
C ALA A 38 3.41 1.92 12.39
N SER A 39 2.69 2.60 11.49
CA SER A 39 3.03 3.96 11.04
C SER A 39 1.85 4.93 11.15
N GLU A 40 1.92 5.83 12.12
CA GLU A 40 0.99 6.95 12.25
C GLU A 40 1.03 7.86 11.01
N ALA A 41 2.23 8.10 10.47
CA ALA A 41 2.40 8.91 9.27
C ALA A 41 1.65 8.33 8.06
N GLN A 42 1.69 7.01 7.86
CA GLN A 42 0.93 6.38 6.79
C GLN A 42 -0.58 6.42 7.06
N ARG A 43 -1.03 6.24 8.31
CA ARG A 43 -2.45 6.38 8.66
C ARG A 43 -2.97 7.78 8.32
N GLN A 44 -2.23 8.83 8.72
CA GLN A 44 -2.61 10.20 8.41
C GLN A 44 -2.61 10.48 6.90
N PHE A 45 -1.61 9.97 6.18
CA PHE A 45 -1.55 10.09 4.71
C PHE A 45 -2.81 9.54 4.05
N TRP A 46 -3.21 8.31 4.39
CA TRP A 46 -4.41 7.69 3.80
C TRP A 46 -5.70 8.35 4.25
N HIS A 47 -5.77 8.84 5.49
CA HIS A 47 -6.90 9.64 5.96
C HIS A 47 -7.06 10.90 5.11
N ASP A 48 -6.00 11.69 4.94
CA ASP A 48 -5.99 12.89 4.12
C ASP A 48 -6.42 12.62 2.66
N ALA A 49 -5.89 11.54 2.07
CA ALA A 49 -6.26 11.12 0.72
C ALA A 49 -7.75 10.75 0.61
N ALA A 50 -8.29 10.02 1.59
CA ALA A 50 -9.70 9.62 1.62
C ALA A 50 -10.67 10.81 1.74
N PHE A 51 -10.24 11.90 2.37
CA PHE A 51 -11.02 13.13 2.53
C PHE A 51 -10.69 14.21 1.48
N GLY A 52 -10.07 13.83 0.36
CA GLY A 52 -9.96 14.66 -0.83
C GLY A 52 -8.85 15.72 -0.80
N LYS A 53 -7.91 15.62 0.15
CA LYS A 53 -6.72 16.47 0.10
C LYS A 53 -5.85 16.06 -1.09
N LYS A 54 -5.32 17.04 -1.82
CA LYS A 54 -4.44 16.80 -2.98
C LYS A 54 -3.15 16.11 -2.53
N MET A 55 -2.90 14.91 -3.03
CA MET A 55 -1.70 14.13 -2.71
C MET A 55 -0.64 14.28 -3.81
N ASP A 56 0.62 14.26 -3.38
CA ASP A 56 1.77 14.05 -4.24
C ASP A 56 2.06 12.55 -4.28
N TRP A 57 1.67 11.89 -5.37
CA TRP A 57 1.83 10.45 -5.50
C TRP A 57 3.26 10.04 -5.84
N ASP A 58 4.06 10.94 -6.40
CA ASP A 58 5.47 10.64 -6.69
C ASP A 58 6.23 10.43 -5.38
N THR A 59 5.93 11.26 -4.36
CA THR A 59 6.47 11.10 -3.00
C THR A 59 6.07 9.77 -2.33
N VAL A 60 4.94 9.18 -2.73
CA VAL A 60 4.41 7.94 -2.13
C VAL A 60 5.06 6.69 -2.71
N PHE A 61 5.48 6.75 -3.99
CA PHE A 61 6.03 5.62 -4.73
C PHE A 61 7.55 5.72 -4.98
N GLU A 62 8.23 6.73 -4.43
CA GLU A 62 9.70 6.78 -4.37
C GLU A 62 10.28 5.60 -3.58
#